data_AF-A0A7C6F3K7-F1
#
_entry.id   AF-A0A7C6F3K7-F1
#
_cell.length_a   1.000
_cell.length_b   1.000
_cell.length_c   1.000
_cell.angle_alpha   90.00
_cell.angle_beta   90.00
_cell.angle_gamma   90.00
#
_symmetry.space_group_name_H-M   'P 1'
#
loop_
_entity.id
_entity.type
_entity.pdbx_description
1 polymer ?
#
loop_
_entity_poly.entity_id
_entity_poly.type
_entity_poly.pdbx_seq_one_letter_code
_entity_poly.pdbx_strand_id
1 'polypeptide(L)' 'DDNIAVVRTILHQHGIPLAAEDLGGTSGRKVTFECATGRLTVEIAGQRSRVL' A
#
# COMPACT_ATOMS: atom_id res chain seq x y z
N ASP A 1 -0.12 0.19 -14.85
CA ASP A 1 0.78 0.30 -13.67
C ASP A 1 1.66 1.55 -13.65
N ASP A 2 1.35 2.58 -14.44
CA ASP A 2 2.15 3.82 -14.50
C ASP A 2 2.23 4.54 -13.15
N ASN A 3 1.15 4.51 -12.37
CA ASN A 3 1.11 5.11 -11.04
C ASN A 3 2.14 4.49 -10.08
N ILE A 4 2.34 3.17 -10.15
CA ILE A 4 3.31 2.45 -9.30
C ILE A 4 4.74 2.86 -9.68
N ALA A 5 5.03 2.89 -10.99
CA ALA A 5 6.35 3.27 -11.48
C ALA A 5 6.73 4.70 -11.06
N VAL A 6 5.78 5.64 -11.14
CA VAL A 6 5.97 7.03 -10.70
C VAL A 6 6.21 7.10 -9.18
N VAL A 7 5.39 6.42 -8.38
CA VAL A 7 5.54 6.42 -6.91
C VAL A 7 6.90 5.85 -6.49
N ARG A 8 7.34 4.73 -7.08
CA ARG A 8 8.66 4.16 -6.80
C ARG A 8 9.80 5.12 -7.13
N THR A 9 9.69 5.81 -8.26
CA THR A 9 10.69 6.79 -8.68
C THR A 9 10.80 7.93 -7.67
N ILE A 10 9.67 8.49 -7.24
CA ILE A 10 9.63 9.59 -6.27
C ILE A 10 10.19 9.13 -4.91
N LEU A 11 9.75 7.96 -4.40
CA LEU A 11 10.26 7.42 -3.13
C LEU A 11 11.78 7.23 -3.18
N HIS A 12 12.29 6.66 -4.28
CA HIS A 12 13.73 6.47 -4.47
C HIS A 12 14.49 7.81 -4.54
N GLN A 13 13.97 8.81 -5.25
CA GLN A 13 14.59 10.14 -5.33
C GLN A 13 14.71 10.82 -3.97
N HIS A 14 13.76 10.58 -3.07
CA HIS A 14 13.78 11.12 -1.71
C HIS A 14 14.46 10.20 -0.69
N GLY A 15 15.02 9.06 -1.12
CA GLY A 15 15.68 8.11 -0.22
C GLY A 15 14.73 7.44 0.77
N ILE A 16 13.43 7.38 0.47
CA ILE A 16 12.42 6.77 1.33
C ILE A 16 12.30 5.29 0.97
N PRO A 17 12.64 4.36 1.88
CA PRO A 17 12.53 2.93 1.61
C PRO A 17 11.07 2.49 1.58
N LEU A 18 10.73 1.61 0.64
CA LEU A 18 9.42 0.97 0.58
C LEU A 18 9.38 -0.21 1.56
N ALA A 19 8.62 -0.09 2.65
CA ALA A 19 8.55 -1.10 3.71
C ALA A 19 7.66 -2.31 3.35
N ALA A 20 6.54 -2.06 2.65
CA ALA A 20 5.58 -3.09 2.25
C ALA A 20 4.83 -2.65 1.00
N GLU A 21 4.26 -3.61 0.28
CA GLU A 21 3.57 -3.36 -0.98
C GLU A 21 2.44 -4.36 -1.23
N ASP A 22 1.31 -3.85 -1.71
CA ASP A 22 0.10 -4.60 -2.04
C ASP A 22 -0.50 -4.04 -3.33
N LEU A 23 -0.19 -4.68 -4.46
CA LEU A 23 -0.58 -4.22 -5.81
C LEU A 23 -1.39 -5.27 -6.57
N GLY A 24 -2.02 -4.84 -7.67
CA GLY A 24 -2.78 -5.72 -8.54
C GLY A 24 -4.12 -6.16 -7.94
N GLY A 25 -4.66 -7.30 -8.36
CA GLY A 25 -5.99 -7.75 -7.95
C GLY A 25 -7.12 -7.11 -8.75
N THR A 26 -8.29 -7.75 -8.73
CA THR A 26 -9.46 -7.39 -9.55
C THR A 26 -10.58 -6.71 -8.77
N SER A 27 -10.37 -6.48 -7.47
CA SER A 27 -11.37 -5.94 -6.56
C SER A 27 -10.88 -4.64 -5.93
N GLY A 28 -11.82 -3.70 -5.72
CA GLY A 28 -11.54 -2.48 -4.96
C GLY A 28 -11.14 -2.82 -3.53
N ARG A 29 -10.22 -2.01 -2.96
CA ARG A 29 -9.76 -2.17 -1.58
C ARG A 29 -9.79 -0.85 -0.83
N LYS A 30 -10.03 -0.92 0.46
CA LYS A 30 -9.87 0.19 1.40
C LYS A 30 -8.58 -0.01 2.17
N VAL A 31 -7.81 1.07 2.32
CA VAL A 31 -6.54 1.07 3.04
C VAL A 31 -6.64 2.05 4.20
N THR A 32 -6.24 1.61 5.39
CA THR A 32 -6.14 2.47 6.59
C THR A 32 -4.71 2.40 7.10
N PHE A 33 -4.05 3.55 7.23
CA PHE A 33 -2.70 3.67 7.78
C PHE A 33 -2.72 4.44 9.10
N GLU A 34 -2.27 3.79 10.18
CA GLU A 34 -2.16 4.41 11.50
C GLU A 34 -0.73 4.93 11.70
N CYS A 35 -0.52 6.24 11.51
CA CYS A 35 0.82 6.84 11.57
C CYS A 35 1.54 6.64 12.90
N ALA A 36 0.80 6.52 14.02
CA ALA A 36 1.39 6.34 15.34
C ALA A 36 2.06 4.97 15.52
N THR A 37 1.57 3.94 14.82
CA THR A 37 2.04 2.56 14.95
C THR A 37 2.72 2.04 13.69
N GLY A 38 2.57 2.74 12.56
CA GLY A 38 3.00 2.26 11.25
C GLY A 38 2.12 1.14 10.68
N ARG A 39 0.97 0.85 11.31
CA ARG A 39 0.11 -0.28 10.93
C ARG A 39 -0.69 0.05 9.68
N LEU A 40 -0.59 -0.83 8.67
CA LEU A 40 -1.33 -0.73 7.42
C LEU A 40 -2.38 -1.84 7.33
N THR A 41 -3.66 -1.49 7.33
CA THR A 41 -4.75 -2.45 7.18
C THR A 41 -5.36 -2.35 5.78
N VAL A 42 -5.48 -3.49 5.10
CA VAL A 42 -6.13 -3.62 3.79
C VAL A 42 -7.41 -4.43 3.92
N GLU A 43 -8.51 -3.86 3.44
CA GLU A 43 -9.85 -4.46 3.47
C GLU A 43 -10.37 -4.61 2.05
N ILE A 44 -10.83 -5.82 1.69
CA ILE A 44 -11.43 -6.13 0.39
C ILE A 44 -12.81 -6.74 0.66
N ALA A 45 -13.83 -6.31 -0.08
CA ALA A 45 -15.20 -6.78 0.11
C ALA A 45 -15.29 -8.31 -0.06
N GLY A 46 -15.88 -8.99 0.93
CA GLY A 46 -16.01 -10.46 0.94
C GLY A 46 -14.72 -11.22 1.29
N GLN A 47 -13.63 -10.52 1.65
CA GLN A 47 -12.38 -11.13 2.09
C GLN A 47 -12.03 -10.71 3.52
N ARG A 48 -11.21 -11.52 4.18
CA ARG A 48 -10.68 -11.19 5.51
C ARG A 48 -9.65 -10.06 5.38
N SER A 49 -9.78 -9.04 6.23
CA SER A 49 -8.81 -7.95 6.32
C SER A 49 -7.42 -8.47 6.68
N ARG A 50 -6.39 -7.84 6.12
CA ARG A 50 -4.98 -8.16 6.38
C ARG A 50 -4.23 -6.93 6.87
N VAL A 51 -3.26 -7.17 7.76
CA VAL A 51 -2.33 -6.16 8.27
C VAL A 51 -0.97 -6.41 7.64
N LEU A 52 -0.38 -5.34 7.10
CA LEU A 52 0.96 -5.31 6.52
C LEU A 52 1.92 -4.56 7.44
#